data_AF-A0A2U1W565-F1
#
_entry.id   AF-A0A2U1W565-F1
#
_cell.length_a   1.000
_cell.length_b   1.000
_cell.length_c   1.000
_cell.angle_alpha   90.00
_cell.angle_beta   90.00
_cell.angle_gamma   90.00
#
_symmetry.space_group_name_H-M   'P 1'
#
loop_
_entity.id
_entity.type
_entity.pdbx_description
1 polymer ?
#
loop_
_entity_poly.entity_id
_entity_poly.type
_entity_poly.pdbx_seq_one_letter_code
_entity_poly.pdbx_strand_id
1 'polypeptide(L)'
;MAVHDLVVAAGHFREGRRQEAYDACAAILDREPETGDAWQLSAIVRFQQGAGGAADAVARQCRACACDPARAEYAANLAAMTKAGGDTGAAMVWLRRTALLTPADPTPWRRLAAARRQAGDRTGAVDALREAAARHPLRSDLHAELGALALQQEDGATAVQAFRNALALAPGDAAALRNAGVAALRYGPAEASVGWLSRLLAVEPDHEDGFCDLALALHRRQIASGGAQWRLHDWRRFPPAPGRLRIYYRLSDRGNPKEKIAGPFACLANFLDVFRPAADELRVIADNCRDDTVERVEAMLAQAGCLRPGVVQRTALGHHGSFLHAKALALADLSDRQHDRDAIVYFLEDDYLHLPGARALLAEGLQIADYVTLYDHADKYADPAATGLHGVIAAGGEETCVLRRPLSHWKFTASTTMTWACRLSTLREDSAVWDRFRIERRSIDYCLHYTLGAAGRFLACPLPGHATHGEPNWASPGRDWPALARQTEQRLQR
;
A
#
# COMPACT_ATOMS: atom_id res chain seq x y z
N MET A 1 -35.45 24.32 -48.06
CA MET A 1 -34.39 23.73 -48.91
C MET A 1 -33.17 23.35 -48.10
N ALA A 2 -32.76 24.15 -47.09
CA ALA A 2 -31.63 23.85 -46.21
C ALA A 2 -31.58 22.43 -45.60
N VAL A 3 -32.72 21.81 -45.23
CA VAL A 3 -32.71 20.45 -44.66
C VAL A 3 -32.21 19.40 -45.66
N HIS A 4 -32.60 19.49 -46.93
CA HIS A 4 -32.14 18.56 -47.96
C HIS A 4 -30.64 18.75 -48.23
N ASP A 5 -30.21 20.01 -48.39
CA ASP A 5 -28.82 20.35 -48.66
C ASP A 5 -27.90 19.98 -47.48
N LEU A 6 -28.37 20.11 -46.24
CA LEU A 6 -27.65 19.69 -45.05
C LEU A 6 -27.49 18.16 -44.97
N VAL A 7 -28.50 17.39 -45.40
CA VAL A 7 -28.38 15.93 -45.50
C VAL A 7 -27.34 15.53 -46.55
N VAL A 8 -27.28 16.24 -47.68
CA VAL A 8 -26.24 16.04 -48.70
C VAL A 8 -24.85 16.34 -48.13
N ALA A 9 -24.67 17.48 -47.46
CA ALA A 9 -23.41 17.85 -46.80
C ALA A 9 -22.98 16.80 -45.75
N ALA A 10 -23.91 16.33 -44.93
CA ALA A 10 -23.66 15.28 -43.94
C ALA A 10 -23.36 13.91 -44.60
N GLY A 11 -23.93 13.63 -45.77
CA GLY A 11 -23.59 12.47 -46.62
C GLY A 11 -22.15 12.50 -47.06
N HIS A 12 -21.70 13.61 -47.67
CA HIS A 12 -20.30 13.83 -48.05
C HIS A 12 -19.35 13.64 -46.85
N PHE A 13 -19.71 14.18 -45.69
CA PHE A 13 -18.91 14.02 -44.47
C PHE A 13 -18.77 12.55 -44.03
N ARG A 14 -19.87 11.79 -44.00
CA ARG A 14 -19.86 10.35 -43.64
C ARG A 14 -19.03 9.50 -44.60
N GLU A 15 -18.99 9.89 -45.87
CA GLU A 15 -18.21 9.22 -46.92
C GLU A 15 -16.72 9.65 -46.93
N GLY A 16 -16.30 10.50 -45.99
CA GLY A 16 -14.92 10.99 -45.87
C GLY A 16 -14.56 12.12 -46.85
N ARG A 17 -15.52 12.57 -47.66
CA ARG A 17 -15.39 13.67 -48.62
C ARG A 17 -15.48 15.03 -47.94
N ARG A 18 -14.42 15.34 -47.17
CA ARG A 18 -14.37 16.52 -46.26
C ARG A 18 -14.47 17.85 -46.99
N GLN A 19 -13.82 18.02 -48.14
CA GLN A 19 -13.85 19.29 -48.88
C GLN A 19 -15.24 19.54 -49.47
N GLU A 20 -15.86 18.54 -50.10
CA GLU A 20 -17.22 18.64 -50.63
C GLU A 20 -18.26 18.90 -49.52
N ALA A 21 -18.10 18.28 -48.35
CA ALA A 21 -18.94 18.58 -47.19
C ALA A 21 -18.81 20.04 -46.74
N TYR A 22 -17.59 20.58 -46.74
CA TYR A 22 -17.33 21.98 -46.37
C TYR A 22 -17.90 22.96 -47.39
N ASP A 23 -17.71 22.70 -48.69
CA ASP A 23 -18.21 23.55 -49.78
C ASP A 23 -19.75 23.55 -49.80
N ALA A 24 -20.38 22.38 -49.58
CA ALA A 24 -21.82 22.27 -49.42
C ALA A 24 -22.33 23.08 -48.21
N CYS A 25 -21.63 23.02 -47.07
CA CYS A 25 -21.95 23.88 -45.92
C CYS A 25 -21.82 25.37 -46.25
N ALA A 26 -20.78 25.80 -47.00
CA ALA A 26 -20.61 27.19 -47.40
C ALA A 26 -21.77 27.68 -48.28
N ALA A 27 -22.20 26.88 -49.26
CA ALA A 27 -23.34 27.21 -50.12
C ALA A 27 -24.68 27.28 -49.37
N ILE A 28 -24.84 26.52 -48.29
CA ILE A 28 -25.99 26.66 -47.37
C ILE A 28 -25.92 28.01 -46.64
N LEU A 29 -24.75 28.33 -46.07
CA LEU A 29 -24.54 29.52 -45.25
C LEU A 29 -24.60 30.85 -46.04
N ASP A 30 -24.24 30.84 -47.33
CA ASP A 30 -24.39 32.01 -48.22
C ASP A 30 -25.87 32.38 -48.44
N ARG A 31 -26.77 31.39 -48.41
CA ARG A 31 -28.21 31.58 -48.60
C ARG A 31 -28.96 31.75 -47.28
N GLU A 32 -28.57 30.98 -46.27
CA GLU A 32 -29.25 30.86 -44.97
C GLU A 32 -28.20 30.89 -43.83
N PRO A 33 -27.62 32.07 -43.52
CA PRO A 33 -26.52 32.20 -42.55
C PRO A 33 -26.90 31.85 -41.10
N GLU A 34 -28.19 31.73 -40.80
CA GLU A 34 -28.70 31.31 -39.48
C GLU A 34 -28.81 29.78 -39.33
N THR A 35 -28.33 29.01 -40.31
CA THR A 35 -28.37 27.53 -40.27
C THR A 35 -27.26 26.98 -39.36
N GLY A 36 -27.54 26.88 -38.07
CA GLY A 36 -26.58 26.42 -37.05
C GLY A 36 -25.93 25.05 -37.33
N ASP A 37 -26.68 24.08 -37.89
CA ASP A 37 -26.15 22.75 -38.19
C ASP A 37 -25.10 22.77 -39.31
N ALA A 38 -25.24 23.68 -40.28
CA ALA A 38 -24.26 23.89 -41.34
C ALA A 38 -22.97 24.52 -40.78
N TRP A 39 -23.10 25.47 -39.84
CA TRP A 39 -21.97 25.99 -39.08
C TRP A 39 -21.25 24.91 -38.27
N GLN A 40 -21.98 24.05 -37.55
CA GLN A 40 -21.41 22.94 -36.77
C GLN A 40 -20.68 21.94 -37.67
N LEU A 41 -21.33 21.46 -38.73
CA LEU A 41 -20.72 20.46 -39.61
C LEU A 41 -19.45 21.01 -40.26
N SER A 42 -19.48 22.27 -40.69
CA SER A 42 -18.29 22.96 -41.20
C SER A 42 -17.19 23.10 -40.14
N ALA A 43 -17.53 23.42 -38.90
CA ALA A 43 -16.58 23.47 -37.79
C ALA A 43 -15.91 22.11 -37.53
N ILE A 44 -16.68 21.02 -37.51
CA ILE A 44 -16.16 19.64 -37.34
C ILE A 44 -15.21 19.28 -38.47
N VAL A 45 -15.55 19.60 -39.73
CA VAL A 45 -14.65 19.36 -40.88
C VAL A 45 -13.32 20.07 -40.70
N ARG A 46 -13.35 21.35 -40.29
CA ARG A 46 -12.13 22.14 -40.08
C ARG A 46 -11.31 21.63 -38.89
N PHE A 47 -11.98 21.18 -37.84
CA PHE A 47 -11.32 20.59 -36.68
C PHE A 47 -10.52 19.33 -37.04
N GLN A 48 -11.04 18.49 -37.95
CA GLN A 48 -10.34 17.30 -38.43
C GLN A 48 -9.12 17.59 -39.32
N GLN A 49 -8.96 18.82 -39.83
CA GLN A 49 -7.78 19.22 -40.61
C GLN A 49 -6.54 19.50 -39.74
N GLY A 50 -6.66 19.38 -38.41
CA GLY A 50 -5.55 19.55 -37.47
C GLY A 50 -5.20 21.01 -37.19
N ALA A 51 -3.92 21.29 -36.88
CA ALA A 51 -3.47 22.59 -36.37
C ALA A 51 -3.81 23.78 -37.30
N GLY A 52 -3.83 23.57 -38.62
CA GLY A 52 -4.17 24.62 -39.59
C GLY A 52 -5.66 25.01 -39.62
N GLY A 53 -6.54 24.19 -39.06
CA GLY A 53 -8.00 24.42 -39.06
C GLY A 53 -8.62 24.73 -37.70
N ALA A 54 -7.85 24.67 -36.61
CA ALA A 54 -8.38 24.75 -35.24
C ALA A 54 -9.03 26.11 -34.90
N ALA A 55 -8.41 27.21 -35.29
CA ALA A 55 -8.97 28.55 -35.04
C ALA A 55 -10.27 28.81 -35.83
N ASP A 56 -10.31 28.38 -37.10
CA ASP A 56 -11.51 28.48 -37.94
C ASP A 56 -12.62 27.56 -37.44
N ALA A 57 -12.29 26.35 -36.98
CA ALA A 57 -13.24 25.44 -36.35
C ALA A 57 -13.92 26.07 -35.14
N VAL A 58 -13.15 26.69 -34.24
CA VAL A 58 -13.70 27.39 -33.06
C VAL A 58 -14.59 28.57 -33.49
N ALA A 59 -14.15 29.39 -34.44
CA ALA A 59 -14.93 30.53 -34.94
C ALA A 59 -16.28 30.10 -35.55
N ARG A 60 -16.26 29.04 -36.37
CA ARG A 60 -17.47 28.44 -36.97
C ARG A 60 -18.39 27.84 -35.91
N GLN A 61 -17.83 27.16 -34.92
CA GLN A 61 -18.63 26.58 -33.84
C GLN A 61 -19.24 27.66 -32.93
N CYS A 62 -18.57 28.80 -32.72
CA CYS A 62 -19.16 29.97 -32.08
C CYS A 62 -20.37 30.52 -32.84
N ARG A 63 -20.34 30.51 -34.19
CA ARG A 63 -21.49 30.89 -35.02
C ARG A 63 -22.65 29.89 -34.85
N ALA A 64 -22.36 28.59 -34.84
CA ALA A 64 -23.38 27.57 -34.55
C ALA A 64 -24.08 27.84 -33.19
N CYS A 65 -23.30 28.09 -32.13
CA CYS A 65 -23.83 28.46 -30.82
C CYS A 65 -24.64 29.77 -30.80
N ALA A 66 -24.36 30.71 -31.70
CA ALA A 66 -25.11 31.97 -31.78
C ALA A 66 -26.48 31.79 -32.44
N CYS A 67 -26.58 30.89 -33.43
CA CYS A 67 -27.86 30.58 -34.11
C CYS A 67 -28.85 29.86 -33.19
N ASP A 68 -28.37 28.94 -32.34
CA ASP A 68 -29.18 28.31 -31.30
C ASP A 68 -28.41 28.18 -29.98
N PRO A 69 -28.54 29.17 -29.07
CA PRO A 69 -27.85 29.15 -27.79
C PRO A 69 -28.32 28.07 -26.81
N ALA A 70 -29.48 27.45 -27.04
CA ALA A 70 -30.05 26.42 -26.17
C ALA A 70 -29.62 25.00 -26.59
N ARG A 71 -29.02 24.83 -27.77
CA ARG A 71 -28.56 23.53 -28.26
C ARG A 71 -27.29 23.07 -27.56
N ALA A 72 -27.44 22.10 -26.65
CA ALA A 72 -26.35 21.55 -25.86
C ALA A 72 -25.19 20.97 -26.69
N GLU A 73 -25.51 20.32 -27.82
CA GLU A 73 -24.52 19.72 -28.72
C GLU A 73 -23.53 20.77 -29.24
N TYR A 74 -24.02 21.97 -29.56
CA TYR A 74 -23.17 23.06 -30.05
C TYR A 74 -22.16 23.50 -28.98
N ALA A 75 -22.64 23.66 -27.74
CA ALA A 75 -21.79 24.00 -26.60
C ALA A 75 -20.77 22.89 -26.27
N ALA A 76 -21.18 21.62 -26.36
CA ALA A 76 -20.32 20.47 -26.10
C ALA A 76 -19.18 20.37 -27.11
N ASN A 77 -19.48 20.56 -28.40
CA ASN A 77 -18.49 20.55 -29.46
C ASN A 77 -17.53 21.73 -29.33
N LEU A 78 -18.03 22.92 -28.98
CA LEU A 78 -17.17 24.09 -28.74
C LEU A 78 -16.20 23.85 -27.58
N ALA A 79 -16.68 23.29 -26.47
CA ALA A 79 -15.83 22.91 -25.34
C ALA A 79 -14.71 21.93 -25.74
N ALA A 80 -15.02 20.94 -26.58
CA ALA A 80 -14.05 19.98 -27.07
C ALA A 80 -13.00 20.63 -27.98
N MET A 81 -13.44 21.48 -28.90
CA MET A 81 -12.56 22.18 -29.85
C MET A 81 -11.62 23.17 -29.15
N THR A 82 -12.11 23.95 -28.18
CA THR A 82 -11.26 24.88 -27.42
C THR A 82 -10.26 24.15 -26.54
N LYS A 83 -10.65 23.01 -25.92
CA LYS A 83 -9.74 22.15 -25.17
C LYS A 83 -8.60 21.63 -26.03
N ALA A 84 -8.92 21.10 -27.22
CA ALA A 84 -7.93 20.58 -28.14
C ALA A 84 -7.01 21.68 -28.72
N GLY A 85 -7.52 22.91 -28.85
CA GLY A 85 -6.73 24.10 -29.18
C GLY A 85 -5.86 24.64 -28.04
N GLY A 86 -5.88 24.03 -26.86
CA GLY A 86 -5.11 24.45 -25.68
C GLY A 86 -5.78 25.53 -24.82
N ASP A 87 -6.90 26.10 -25.27
CA ASP A 87 -7.67 27.08 -24.49
C ASP A 87 -8.55 26.37 -23.45
N THR A 88 -7.89 25.96 -22.37
CA THR A 88 -8.53 25.26 -21.25
C THR A 88 -9.54 26.17 -20.53
N GLY A 89 -9.32 27.49 -20.50
CA GLY A 89 -10.23 28.45 -19.88
C GLY A 89 -11.56 28.53 -20.60
N ALA A 90 -11.54 28.71 -21.93
CA ALA A 90 -12.76 28.68 -22.74
C ALA A 90 -13.45 27.31 -22.67
N ALA A 91 -12.68 26.21 -22.67
CA ALA A 91 -13.25 24.87 -22.53
C ALA A 91 -14.07 24.73 -21.23
N MET A 92 -13.60 25.25 -20.11
CA MET A 92 -14.35 25.21 -18.84
C MET A 92 -15.67 25.99 -18.91
N VAL A 93 -15.69 27.15 -19.56
CA VAL A 93 -16.91 27.96 -19.73
C VAL A 93 -17.96 27.17 -20.52
N TRP A 94 -17.55 26.56 -21.63
CA TRP A 94 -18.46 25.80 -22.50
C TRP A 94 -18.86 24.45 -21.90
N LEU A 95 -18.01 23.80 -21.11
CA LEU A 95 -18.38 22.62 -20.32
C LEU A 95 -19.47 22.96 -19.29
N ARG A 96 -19.34 24.08 -18.57
CA ARG A 96 -20.38 24.55 -17.63
C ARG A 96 -21.69 24.85 -18.36
N ARG A 97 -21.63 25.50 -19.53
CA ARG A 97 -22.83 25.76 -20.35
C ARG A 97 -23.49 24.45 -20.78
N THR A 98 -22.70 23.49 -21.29
CA THR A 98 -23.19 22.16 -21.67
C THR A 98 -23.90 21.50 -20.48
N ALA A 99 -23.29 21.52 -19.30
CA ALA A 99 -23.86 20.96 -18.08
C ALA A 99 -25.22 21.57 -17.68
N LEU A 100 -25.39 22.88 -17.89
CA LEU A 100 -26.65 23.57 -17.62
C LEU A 100 -27.74 23.24 -18.65
N LEU A 101 -27.35 22.96 -19.90
CA LEU A 101 -28.27 22.58 -20.98
C LEU A 101 -28.63 21.09 -20.96
N THR A 102 -27.83 20.24 -20.32
CA THR A 102 -28.08 18.80 -20.17
C THR A 102 -28.24 18.39 -18.70
N PRO A 103 -29.28 18.87 -17.99
CA PRO A 103 -29.40 18.68 -16.54
C PRO A 103 -29.53 17.22 -16.09
N ALA A 104 -29.82 16.27 -17.01
CA ALA A 104 -29.88 14.85 -16.73
C ALA A 104 -28.53 14.11 -16.91
N ASP A 105 -27.56 14.71 -17.59
CA ASP A 105 -26.24 14.11 -17.86
C ASP A 105 -25.16 14.72 -16.93
N PRO A 106 -24.54 13.93 -16.03
CA PRO A 106 -23.46 14.41 -15.17
C PRO A 106 -22.12 14.54 -15.89
N THR A 107 -21.97 14.01 -17.10
CA THR A 107 -20.70 13.93 -17.82
C THR A 107 -20.03 15.30 -18.02
N PRO A 108 -20.74 16.38 -18.39
CA PRO A 108 -20.11 17.68 -18.56
C PRO A 108 -19.55 18.25 -17.25
N TRP A 109 -20.19 18.00 -16.11
CA TRP A 109 -19.66 18.39 -14.80
C TRP A 109 -18.38 17.62 -14.43
N ARG A 110 -18.34 16.30 -14.68
CA ARG A 110 -17.12 15.49 -14.48
C ARG A 110 -15.97 15.97 -15.37
N ARG A 111 -16.26 16.29 -16.63
CA ARG A 111 -15.28 16.86 -17.57
C ARG A 111 -14.80 18.24 -17.12
N LEU A 112 -15.68 19.08 -16.56
CA LEU A 112 -15.31 20.38 -15.99
C LEU A 112 -14.36 20.21 -14.81
N ALA A 113 -14.67 19.29 -13.89
CA ALA A 113 -13.80 18.98 -12.76
C ALA A 113 -12.41 18.50 -13.21
N ALA A 114 -12.36 17.60 -14.18
CA ALA A 114 -11.10 17.11 -14.75
C ALA A 114 -10.28 18.22 -15.41
N ALA A 115 -10.93 19.12 -16.17
CA ALA A 115 -10.28 20.27 -16.79
C ALA A 115 -9.70 21.24 -15.75
N ARG A 116 -10.47 21.54 -14.69
CA ARG A 116 -10.01 22.39 -13.57
C ARG A 116 -8.82 21.79 -12.84
N ARG A 117 -8.86 20.49 -12.56
CA ARG A 117 -7.73 19.76 -11.96
C ARG A 117 -6.48 19.84 -12.84
N GLN A 118 -6.61 19.64 -14.15
CA GLN A 118 -5.50 19.74 -15.10
C GLN A 118 -4.89 21.15 -15.14
N ALA A 119 -5.72 22.19 -14.97
CA ALA A 119 -5.28 23.58 -14.89
C ALA A 119 -4.71 23.99 -13.52
N GLY A 120 -4.67 23.08 -12.53
CA GLY A 120 -4.23 23.37 -11.16
C GLY A 120 -5.29 24.04 -10.27
N ASP A 121 -6.50 24.31 -10.79
CA ASP A 121 -7.65 24.80 -10.02
C ASP A 121 -8.27 23.66 -9.21
N ARG A 122 -7.62 23.34 -8.09
CA ARG A 122 -8.01 22.26 -7.18
C ARG A 122 -9.40 22.53 -6.58
N THR A 123 -9.61 23.69 -5.97
CA THR A 123 -10.88 24.08 -5.34
C THR A 123 -12.04 23.99 -6.31
N GLY A 124 -11.87 24.56 -7.51
CA GLY A 124 -12.91 24.53 -8.52
C GLY A 124 -13.23 23.14 -9.07
N ALA A 125 -12.26 22.23 -9.07
CA ALA A 125 -12.50 20.85 -9.47
C ALA A 125 -13.43 20.14 -8.45
N VAL A 126 -13.25 20.38 -7.16
CA VAL A 126 -14.14 19.88 -6.10
C VAL A 126 -15.53 20.52 -6.24
N ASP A 127 -15.60 21.84 -6.46
CA ASP A 127 -16.89 22.52 -6.64
C ASP A 127 -17.69 21.96 -7.83
N ALA A 128 -17.02 21.66 -8.94
CA ALA A 128 -17.66 21.06 -10.11
C ALA A 128 -18.22 19.64 -9.84
N LEU A 129 -17.49 18.80 -9.08
CA LEU A 129 -18.01 17.49 -8.66
C LEU A 129 -19.11 17.61 -7.59
N ARG A 130 -19.03 18.62 -6.71
CA ARG A 130 -20.08 18.91 -5.72
C ARG A 130 -21.39 19.29 -6.41
N GLU A 131 -21.33 20.14 -7.44
CA GLU A 131 -22.49 20.46 -8.28
C GLU A 131 -23.03 19.23 -9.01
N ALA A 132 -22.15 18.37 -9.54
CA ALA A 132 -22.55 17.10 -10.15
C ALA A 132 -23.33 16.22 -9.16
N ALA A 133 -22.79 16.02 -7.96
CA ALA A 133 -23.40 15.20 -6.92
C ALA A 133 -24.71 15.79 -6.39
N ALA A 134 -24.81 17.13 -6.28
CA ALA A 134 -26.02 17.82 -5.85
C ALA A 134 -27.17 17.67 -6.88
N ARG A 135 -26.84 17.73 -8.17
CA ARG A 135 -27.83 17.56 -9.26
C ARG A 135 -28.22 16.10 -9.51
N HIS A 136 -27.33 15.17 -9.17
CA HIS A 136 -27.54 13.75 -9.37
C HIS A 136 -27.33 12.98 -8.06
N PRO A 137 -28.19 13.20 -7.04
CA PRO A 137 -27.94 12.71 -5.68
C PRO A 137 -27.92 11.19 -5.55
N LEU A 138 -28.53 10.45 -6.49
CA LEU A 138 -28.60 8.98 -6.49
C LEU A 138 -27.44 8.30 -7.25
N ARG A 139 -26.43 9.05 -7.67
CA ARG A 139 -25.25 8.52 -8.38
C ARG A 139 -24.10 8.29 -7.41
N SER A 140 -23.91 7.05 -6.98
CA SER A 140 -22.84 6.66 -6.06
C SER A 140 -21.44 7.01 -6.59
N ASP A 141 -21.23 6.83 -7.90
CA ASP A 141 -19.96 7.11 -8.58
C ASP A 141 -19.53 8.58 -8.46
N LEU A 142 -20.48 9.52 -8.52
CA LEU A 142 -20.17 10.96 -8.36
C LEU A 142 -19.76 11.30 -6.93
N HIS A 143 -20.40 10.71 -5.93
CA HIS A 143 -20.03 10.88 -4.54
C HIS A 143 -18.65 10.24 -4.25
N ALA A 144 -18.35 9.07 -4.84
CA ALA A 144 -17.05 8.43 -4.70
C ALA A 144 -15.92 9.26 -5.35
N GLU A 145 -16.16 9.82 -6.54
CA GLU A 145 -15.21 10.72 -7.22
C GLU A 145 -14.98 12.01 -6.46
N LEU A 146 -16.05 12.62 -5.93
CA LEU A 146 -15.94 13.80 -5.07
C LEU A 146 -15.09 13.48 -3.83
N GLY A 147 -15.32 12.34 -3.19
CA GLY A 147 -14.57 11.89 -2.03
C GLY A 147 -13.08 11.69 -2.34
N ALA A 148 -12.77 11.02 -3.46
CA ALA A 148 -11.40 10.79 -3.89
C ALA A 148 -10.66 12.09 -4.23
N LEU A 149 -11.32 13.02 -4.91
CA LEU A 149 -10.74 14.32 -5.24
C LEU A 149 -10.52 15.18 -3.98
N ALA A 150 -11.49 15.21 -3.07
CA ALA A 150 -11.36 15.93 -1.80
C ALA A 150 -10.21 15.35 -0.95
N LEU A 151 -10.06 14.02 -0.93
CA LEU A 151 -8.96 13.36 -0.24
C LEU A 151 -7.58 13.74 -0.81
N GLN A 152 -7.46 13.83 -2.14
CA GLN A 152 -6.23 14.32 -2.81
C GLN A 152 -5.90 15.78 -2.48
N GLN A 153 -6.91 16.58 -2.12
CA GLN A 153 -6.77 17.99 -1.76
C GLN A 153 -6.68 18.22 -0.26
N GLU A 154 -6.60 17.14 0.53
CA GLU A 154 -6.56 17.18 1.98
C GLU A 154 -7.80 17.79 2.66
N ASP A 155 -8.92 17.91 1.92
CA ASP A 155 -10.23 18.27 2.46
C ASP A 155 -10.91 17.01 3.04
N GLY A 156 -10.47 16.64 4.24
CA GLY A 156 -10.96 15.45 4.94
C GLY A 156 -12.46 15.48 5.25
N ALA A 157 -13.01 16.66 5.56
CA ALA A 157 -14.44 16.79 5.90
C ALA A 157 -15.32 16.48 4.69
N THR A 158 -15.01 17.06 3.52
CA THR A 158 -15.71 16.75 2.28
C THR A 158 -15.49 15.29 1.89
N ALA A 159 -14.25 14.78 2.00
CA ALA A 159 -13.93 13.40 1.62
C ALA A 159 -14.77 12.36 2.39
N VAL A 160 -14.76 12.44 3.73
CA VAL A 160 -15.51 11.49 4.57
C VAL A 160 -17.02 11.56 4.29
N GLN A 161 -17.58 12.76 4.14
CA GLN A 161 -19.01 12.89 3.87
C GLN A 161 -19.41 12.38 2.48
N ALA A 162 -18.59 12.65 1.45
CA ALA A 162 -18.84 12.18 0.10
C ALA A 162 -18.77 10.64 0.04
N PHE A 163 -17.78 10.01 0.67
CA PHE A 163 -17.74 8.55 0.73
C PHE A 163 -18.91 7.95 1.51
N ARG A 164 -19.37 8.59 2.60
CA ARG A 164 -20.60 8.15 3.30
C ARG A 164 -21.81 8.15 2.36
N ASN A 165 -21.98 9.18 1.55
CA ASN A 165 -23.07 9.26 0.59
C ASN A 165 -22.93 8.18 -0.49
N ALA A 166 -21.72 7.97 -1.02
CA ALA A 166 -21.44 6.92 -2.00
C ALA A 166 -21.81 5.53 -1.45
N LEU A 167 -21.39 5.23 -0.22
CA LEU A 167 -21.61 3.95 0.46
C LEU A 167 -23.03 3.76 1.00
N ALA A 168 -23.82 4.83 1.13
CA ALA A 168 -25.25 4.72 1.38
C ALA A 168 -26.00 4.19 0.14
N LEU A 169 -25.53 4.54 -1.04
CA LEU A 169 -26.10 4.12 -2.33
C LEU A 169 -25.52 2.80 -2.84
N ALA A 170 -24.23 2.56 -2.61
CA ALA A 170 -23.51 1.35 -3.01
C ALA A 170 -22.72 0.78 -1.81
N PRO A 171 -23.37 0.06 -0.87
CA PRO A 171 -22.75 -0.38 0.38
C PRO A 171 -21.56 -1.33 0.26
N GLY A 172 -21.42 -2.00 -0.89
CA GLY A 172 -20.38 -2.98 -1.19
C GLY A 172 -19.32 -2.50 -2.17
N ASP A 173 -19.26 -1.20 -2.50
CA ASP A 173 -18.19 -0.65 -3.33
C ASP A 173 -16.85 -0.70 -2.55
N ALA A 174 -16.01 -1.68 -2.88
CA ALA A 174 -14.74 -1.91 -2.21
C ALA A 174 -13.78 -0.70 -2.31
N ALA A 175 -13.71 -0.04 -3.47
CA ALA A 175 -12.87 1.12 -3.65
C ALA A 175 -13.35 2.29 -2.78
N ALA A 176 -14.66 2.53 -2.71
CA ALA A 176 -15.22 3.54 -1.83
C ALA A 176 -15.06 3.18 -0.34
N LEU A 177 -15.21 1.91 0.05
CA LEU A 177 -15.02 1.43 1.42
C LEU A 177 -13.57 1.67 1.89
N ARG A 178 -12.60 1.31 1.06
CA ARG A 178 -11.19 1.56 1.36
C ARG A 178 -10.90 3.04 1.49
N ASN A 179 -11.29 3.84 0.49
CA ASN A 179 -11.02 5.28 0.51
C ASN A 179 -11.73 5.99 1.68
N ALA A 180 -12.93 5.55 2.07
CA ALA A 180 -13.61 6.02 3.28
C ALA A 180 -12.81 5.69 4.54
N GLY A 181 -12.30 4.45 4.62
CA GLY A 181 -11.43 3.98 5.69
C GLY A 181 -10.17 4.84 5.83
N VAL A 182 -9.46 5.07 4.72
CA VAL A 182 -8.24 5.92 4.67
C VAL A 182 -8.56 7.37 5.00
N ALA A 183 -9.63 7.95 4.45
CA ALA A 183 -10.05 9.31 4.76
C ALA A 183 -10.39 9.48 6.25
N ALA A 184 -11.13 8.53 6.83
CA ALA A 184 -11.46 8.52 8.25
C ALA A 184 -10.21 8.30 9.13
N LEU A 185 -9.24 7.52 8.66
CA LEU A 185 -7.99 7.31 9.37
C LEU A 185 -7.17 8.61 9.43
N ARG A 186 -7.09 9.35 8.33
CA ARG A 186 -6.29 10.57 8.23
C ARG A 186 -6.96 11.78 8.90
N TYR A 187 -8.27 11.93 8.75
CA TYR A 187 -9.00 13.16 9.11
C TYR A 187 -10.20 12.95 10.03
N GLY A 188 -10.58 11.70 10.32
CA GLY A 188 -11.76 11.37 11.10
C GLY A 188 -11.44 10.62 12.40
N PRO A 189 -12.48 10.19 13.13
CA PRO A 189 -12.31 9.30 14.27
C PRO A 189 -11.87 7.91 13.80
N ALA A 190 -10.84 7.36 14.43
CA ALA A 190 -10.29 6.05 14.09
C ALA A 190 -11.34 4.91 14.16
N GLU A 191 -12.34 5.01 15.05
CA GLU A 191 -13.45 4.05 15.12
C GLU A 191 -14.25 3.97 13.81
N ALA A 192 -14.48 5.10 13.14
CA ALA A 192 -15.16 5.09 11.86
C ALA A 192 -14.32 4.39 10.77
N SER A 193 -13.00 4.57 10.80
CA SER A 193 -12.07 3.89 9.90
C SER A 193 -12.13 2.37 10.08
N VAL A 194 -12.08 1.89 11.33
CA VAL A 194 -12.25 0.47 11.67
C VAL A 194 -13.55 -0.08 11.08
N GLY A 195 -14.66 0.64 11.21
CA GLY A 195 -15.96 0.23 10.67
C GLY A 195 -15.96 0.06 9.14
N TRP A 196 -15.41 1.02 8.41
CA TRP A 196 -15.35 0.96 6.93
C TRP A 196 -14.42 -0.15 6.43
N LEU A 197 -13.26 -0.29 7.05
CA LEU A 197 -12.25 -1.28 6.64
C LEU A 197 -12.65 -2.70 7.04
N SER A 198 -13.37 -2.87 8.16
CA SER A 198 -13.97 -4.16 8.51
C SER A 198 -15.02 -4.58 7.47
N ARG A 199 -15.81 -3.63 6.95
CA ARG A 199 -16.75 -3.89 5.85
C ARG A 199 -16.04 -4.21 4.54
N LEU A 200 -14.95 -3.51 4.23
CA LEU A 200 -14.13 -3.83 3.06
C LEU A 200 -13.70 -5.29 3.08
N LEU A 201 -13.15 -5.76 4.20
CA LEU A 201 -12.68 -7.12 4.36
C LEU A 201 -13.81 -8.17 4.46
N ALA A 202 -15.05 -7.74 4.70
CA ALA A 202 -16.21 -8.60 4.55
C ALA A 202 -16.61 -8.80 3.08
N VAL A 203 -16.38 -7.79 2.22
CA VAL A 203 -16.65 -7.85 0.77
C VAL A 203 -15.50 -8.51 0.02
N GLU A 204 -14.27 -8.14 0.35
CA GLU A 204 -13.03 -8.66 -0.24
C GLU A 204 -12.10 -9.16 0.89
N PRO A 205 -12.29 -10.41 1.33
CA PRO A 205 -11.52 -11.00 2.45
C PRO A 205 -10.01 -11.08 2.21
N ASP A 206 -9.55 -10.97 0.96
CA ASP A 206 -8.14 -11.02 0.59
C ASP A 206 -7.59 -9.64 0.19
N HIS A 207 -8.29 -8.54 0.51
CA HIS A 207 -7.84 -7.19 0.15
C HIS A 207 -6.65 -6.74 1.02
N GLU A 208 -5.43 -6.94 0.48
CA GLU A 208 -4.15 -6.67 1.16
C GLU A 208 -4.08 -5.26 1.78
N ASP A 209 -4.24 -4.20 0.97
CA ASP A 209 -4.17 -2.83 1.49
C ASP A 209 -5.23 -2.56 2.56
N GLY A 210 -6.42 -3.16 2.44
CA GLY A 210 -7.52 -3.00 3.37
C GLY A 210 -7.20 -3.53 4.76
N PHE A 211 -6.48 -4.66 4.83
CA PHE A 211 -5.96 -5.18 6.11
C PHE A 211 -4.95 -4.22 6.72
N CYS A 212 -4.05 -3.69 5.89
CA CYS A 212 -3.04 -2.77 6.37
C CYS A 212 -3.63 -1.48 6.93
N ASP A 213 -4.59 -0.90 6.21
CA ASP A 213 -5.34 0.25 6.66
C ASP A 213 -6.10 -0.08 7.96
N LEU A 214 -6.69 -1.28 8.09
CA LEU A 214 -7.45 -1.68 9.28
C LEU A 214 -6.54 -1.82 10.51
N ALA A 215 -5.37 -2.44 10.35
CA ALA A 215 -4.43 -2.65 11.42
C ALA A 215 -3.95 -1.30 12.00
N LEU A 216 -3.67 -0.33 11.12
CA LEU A 216 -3.34 1.04 11.51
C LEU A 216 -4.53 1.75 12.18
N ALA A 217 -5.76 1.54 11.68
CA ALA A 217 -6.97 2.09 12.29
C ALA A 217 -7.21 1.57 13.72
N LEU A 218 -7.02 0.26 13.95
CA LEU A 218 -7.13 -0.36 15.27
C LEU A 218 -6.11 0.22 16.24
N HIS A 219 -4.86 0.40 15.78
CA HIS A 219 -3.81 1.02 16.57
C HIS A 219 -4.13 2.47 16.95
N ARG A 220 -4.53 3.31 15.98
CA ARG A 220 -4.88 4.72 16.24
C ARG A 220 -6.10 4.86 17.14
N ARG A 221 -7.10 3.97 16.99
CA ARG A 221 -8.25 3.93 17.90
C ARG A 221 -7.80 3.70 19.34
N GLN A 222 -6.89 2.75 19.52
CA GLN A 222 -6.38 2.40 20.82
C GLN A 222 -5.61 3.57 21.48
N ILE A 223 -4.75 4.25 20.72
CA ILE A 223 -4.09 5.49 21.18
C ILE A 223 -5.12 6.56 21.56
N ALA A 224 -6.10 6.81 20.69
CA ALA A 224 -7.12 7.85 20.89
C ALA A 224 -8.01 7.58 22.12
N SER A 225 -8.21 6.32 22.50
CA SER A 225 -8.93 5.94 23.72
C SER A 225 -8.16 6.26 25.03
N GLY A 226 -6.94 6.82 24.93
CA GLY A 226 -6.07 7.08 26.08
C GLY A 226 -5.45 5.81 26.67
N GLY A 227 -5.74 4.64 26.10
CA GLY A 227 -5.20 3.35 26.51
C GLY A 227 -4.05 2.92 25.62
N ALA A 228 -2.84 3.47 25.83
CA ALA A 228 -1.67 2.83 25.23
C ALA A 228 -1.55 1.40 25.80
N GLN A 229 -1.38 0.39 24.95
CA GLN A 229 -1.50 -1.04 25.35
C GLN A 229 -0.54 -1.36 26.48
N TRP A 230 0.64 -0.78 26.42
CA TRP A 230 1.67 -0.92 27.42
C TRP A 230 1.27 -0.39 28.80
N ARG A 231 0.23 0.45 28.93
CA ARG A 231 -0.32 0.89 30.24
C ARG A 231 -1.07 -0.22 30.96
N LEU A 232 -1.60 -1.18 30.20
CA LEU A 232 -2.26 -2.38 30.71
C LEU A 232 -1.30 -3.58 30.76
N HIS A 233 -0.04 -3.38 30.39
CA HIS A 233 0.98 -4.40 30.40
C HIS A 233 1.33 -4.78 31.83
N ASP A 234 1.34 -6.08 32.09
CA ASP A 234 1.85 -6.65 33.31
C ASP A 234 2.82 -7.77 32.93
N TRP A 235 4.11 -7.49 33.06
CA TRP A 235 5.16 -8.45 32.71
C TRP A 235 5.08 -9.75 33.53
N ARG A 236 4.42 -9.75 34.69
CA ARG A 236 4.25 -10.94 35.53
C ARG A 236 3.32 -11.98 34.88
N ARG A 237 2.59 -11.60 33.84
CA ARG A 237 1.74 -12.52 33.06
C ARG A 237 2.55 -13.49 32.21
N PHE A 238 3.82 -13.18 31.93
CA PHE A 238 4.65 -14.04 31.10
C PHE A 238 5.40 -15.07 31.95
N PRO A 239 5.31 -16.37 31.61
CA PRO A 239 6.05 -17.39 32.33
C PRO A 239 7.57 -17.25 32.08
N PRO A 240 8.42 -17.81 32.94
CA PRO A 240 9.85 -17.93 32.66
C PRO A 240 10.08 -18.52 31.27
N ALA A 241 11.06 -17.98 30.54
CA ALA A 241 11.36 -18.47 29.21
C ALA A 241 11.84 -19.93 29.27
N PRO A 242 11.34 -20.80 28.38
CA PRO A 242 11.75 -22.20 28.32
C PRO A 242 13.24 -22.27 27.96
N GLY A 243 13.95 -23.30 28.44
CA GLY A 243 15.39 -23.48 28.13
C GLY A 243 15.68 -23.91 26.69
N ARG A 244 14.66 -24.45 26.00
CA ARG A 244 14.75 -25.03 24.65
C ARG A 244 14.48 -23.96 23.59
N LEU A 245 15.38 -23.87 22.61
CA LEU A 245 15.24 -23.00 21.44
C LEU A 245 15.15 -23.85 20.17
N ARG A 246 14.22 -23.52 19.28
CA ARG A 246 14.09 -24.09 17.94
C ARG A 246 14.20 -22.96 16.92
N ILE A 247 15.11 -23.10 15.97
CA ILE A 247 15.49 -22.08 15.01
C ILE A 247 15.15 -22.56 13.62
N TYR A 248 14.43 -21.73 12.88
CA TYR A 248 14.05 -21.95 11.50
C TYR A 248 14.77 -20.90 10.65
N TYR A 249 15.95 -21.26 10.16
CA TYR A 249 16.80 -20.40 9.33
C TYR A 249 16.39 -20.56 7.87
N ARG A 250 16.07 -19.46 7.19
CA ARG A 250 15.57 -19.45 5.82
C ARG A 250 16.54 -18.69 4.93
N LEU A 251 16.93 -19.30 3.82
CA LEU A 251 17.81 -18.69 2.82
C LEU A 251 17.28 -18.90 1.41
N SER A 252 17.68 -18.01 0.50
CA SER A 252 17.30 -18.09 -0.92
C SER A 252 18.32 -17.42 -1.83
N ASP A 253 18.58 -18.05 -2.99
CA ASP A 253 19.35 -17.40 -4.06
C ASP A 253 18.49 -16.40 -4.87
N ARG A 254 17.16 -16.50 -4.75
CA ARG A 254 16.21 -15.59 -5.40
C ARG A 254 15.90 -14.40 -4.49
N GLY A 255 16.88 -13.54 -4.32
CA GLY A 255 16.75 -12.23 -3.67
C GLY A 255 16.90 -11.08 -4.67
N ASN A 256 16.32 -9.92 -4.36
CA ASN A 256 16.61 -8.71 -5.14
C ASN A 256 18.10 -8.35 -4.97
N PRO A 257 18.80 -7.95 -6.04
CA PRO A 257 20.16 -7.45 -5.93
C PRO A 257 20.14 -6.15 -5.13
N LYS A 258 20.68 -6.19 -3.92
CA LYS A 258 20.77 -5.06 -3.00
C LYS A 258 22.20 -4.91 -2.52
N GLU A 259 22.63 -3.68 -2.28
CA GLU A 259 23.89 -3.44 -1.59
C GLU A 259 23.75 -3.91 -0.14
N LYS A 260 24.55 -4.91 0.24
CA LYS A 260 24.53 -5.48 1.58
C LYS A 260 25.84 -5.21 2.31
N ILE A 261 25.77 -4.88 3.60
CA ILE A 261 26.94 -4.81 4.48
C ILE A 261 27.53 -6.20 4.75
N ALA A 262 26.72 -7.26 4.65
CA ALA A 262 27.14 -8.66 4.78
C ALA A 262 26.32 -9.57 3.84
N GLY A 263 26.99 -10.48 3.16
CA GLY A 263 26.34 -11.52 2.35
C GLY A 263 25.75 -12.68 3.18
N PRO A 264 24.91 -13.53 2.59
CA PRO A 264 24.17 -14.57 3.31
C PRO A 264 25.08 -15.58 4.03
N PHE A 265 26.23 -15.94 3.45
CA PHE A 265 27.19 -16.82 4.12
C PHE A 265 27.89 -16.14 5.31
N ALA A 266 28.12 -14.82 5.26
CA ALA A 266 28.65 -14.11 6.41
C ALA A 266 27.61 -14.07 7.53
N CYS A 267 26.34 -13.78 7.21
CA CYS A 267 25.23 -13.86 8.16
C CYS A 267 25.08 -15.26 8.78
N LEU A 268 25.17 -16.32 7.98
CA LEU A 268 25.15 -17.70 8.49
C LEU A 268 26.32 -17.99 9.42
N ALA A 269 27.55 -17.59 9.05
CA ALA A 269 28.73 -17.78 9.89
C ALA A 269 28.59 -17.05 11.24
N ASN A 270 28.15 -15.78 11.21
CA ASN A 270 27.87 -15.01 12.41
C ASN A 270 26.79 -15.67 13.27
N PHE A 271 25.70 -16.15 12.66
CA PHE A 271 24.63 -16.86 13.36
C PHE A 271 25.16 -18.11 14.08
N LEU A 272 25.95 -18.96 13.40
CA LEU A 272 26.51 -20.18 13.98
C LEU A 272 27.44 -19.88 15.16
N ASP A 273 28.26 -18.82 15.05
CA ASP A 273 29.15 -18.37 16.12
C ASP A 273 28.39 -17.87 17.36
N VAL A 274 27.31 -17.10 17.13
CA VAL A 274 26.55 -16.41 18.18
C VAL A 274 25.57 -17.34 18.88
N PHE A 275 24.84 -18.17 18.13
CA PHE A 275 23.80 -19.05 18.67
C PHE A 275 24.29 -20.43 19.05
N ARG A 276 25.34 -20.93 18.38
CA ARG A 276 25.90 -22.28 18.55
C ARG A 276 24.80 -23.34 18.70
N PRO A 277 23.87 -23.44 17.72
CA PRO A 277 22.72 -24.30 17.86
C PRO A 277 23.14 -25.77 17.91
N ALA A 278 22.48 -26.56 18.74
CA ALA A 278 22.58 -28.01 18.61
C ALA A 278 21.84 -28.45 17.32
N ALA A 279 22.23 -29.59 16.76
CA ALA A 279 21.65 -30.09 15.50
C ALA A 279 20.13 -30.28 15.56
N ASP A 280 19.59 -30.63 16.73
CA ASP A 280 18.16 -30.79 16.96
C ASP A 280 17.41 -29.46 17.13
N GLU A 281 18.11 -28.37 17.47
CA GLU A 281 17.56 -27.02 17.57
C GLU A 281 17.40 -26.33 16.20
N LEU A 282 18.17 -26.71 15.18
CA LEU A 282 18.22 -26.00 13.91
C LEU A 282 17.46 -26.75 12.80
N ARG A 283 16.66 -26.00 12.04
CA ARG A 283 16.18 -26.37 10.71
C ARG A 283 16.56 -25.27 9.73
N VAL A 284 17.17 -25.64 8.62
CA VAL A 284 17.55 -24.75 7.53
C VAL A 284 16.67 -25.03 6.33
N ILE A 285 15.99 -24.00 5.83
CA ILE A 285 15.10 -24.08 4.67
C ILE A 285 15.78 -23.34 3.53
N ALA A 286 16.39 -24.10 2.63
CA ALA A 286 17.06 -23.62 1.44
C ALA A 286 16.04 -23.51 0.30
N ASP A 287 15.42 -22.35 0.18
CA ASP A 287 14.35 -22.11 -0.79
C ASP A 287 14.93 -21.55 -2.09
N ASN A 288 14.68 -22.22 -3.22
CA ASN A 288 15.20 -21.81 -4.53
C ASN A 288 16.74 -21.63 -4.57
N CYS A 289 17.48 -22.32 -3.70
CA CYS A 289 18.94 -22.33 -3.71
C CYS A 289 19.50 -23.29 -4.76
N ARG A 290 20.61 -22.89 -5.38
CA ARG A 290 21.43 -23.74 -6.24
C ARG A 290 22.19 -24.79 -5.43
N ASP A 291 22.66 -25.83 -6.10
CA ASP A 291 23.39 -26.94 -5.47
C ASP A 291 24.65 -26.47 -4.74
N ASP A 292 25.43 -25.58 -5.37
CA ASP A 292 26.65 -24.99 -4.79
C ASP A 292 26.37 -24.19 -3.51
N THR A 293 25.27 -23.44 -3.48
CA THR A 293 24.82 -22.73 -2.27
C THR A 293 24.52 -23.73 -1.15
N VAL A 294 23.75 -24.78 -1.44
CA VAL A 294 23.36 -25.76 -0.41
C VAL A 294 24.56 -26.56 0.10
N GLU A 295 25.45 -27.03 -0.79
CA GLU A 295 26.68 -27.74 -0.42
C GLU A 295 27.55 -26.89 0.50
N ARG A 296 27.68 -25.59 0.21
CA ARG A 296 28.42 -24.66 1.06
C ARG A 296 27.77 -24.48 2.44
N VAL A 297 26.44 -24.37 2.49
CA VAL A 297 25.70 -24.31 3.77
C VAL A 297 25.93 -25.57 4.58
N GLU A 298 25.78 -26.75 3.97
CA GLU A 298 26.01 -28.04 4.64
C GLU A 298 27.44 -28.15 5.19
N ALA A 299 28.45 -27.72 4.42
CA ALA A 299 29.84 -27.69 4.87
C ALA A 299 30.03 -26.77 6.10
N MET A 300 29.42 -25.58 6.10
CA MET A 300 29.46 -24.67 7.25
C MET A 300 28.77 -25.26 8.49
N LEU A 301 27.62 -25.91 8.31
CA LEU A 301 26.90 -26.58 9.40
C LEU A 301 27.69 -27.77 9.96
N ALA A 302 28.38 -28.52 9.09
CA ALA A 302 29.25 -29.62 9.47
C ALA A 302 30.45 -29.12 10.30
N GLN A 303 31.09 -28.04 9.85
CA GLN A 303 32.18 -27.39 10.60
C GLN A 303 31.73 -26.88 11.97
N ALA A 304 30.50 -26.37 12.06
CA ALA A 304 29.89 -25.95 13.32
C ALA A 304 29.37 -27.12 14.20
N GLY A 305 29.45 -28.37 13.72
CA GLY A 305 29.00 -29.56 14.47
C GLY A 305 27.47 -29.70 14.60
N CYS A 306 26.70 -29.02 13.76
CA CYS A 306 25.23 -29.00 13.82
C CYS A 306 24.53 -29.65 12.61
N LEU A 307 25.28 -30.18 11.64
CA LEU A 307 24.72 -30.92 10.51
C LEU A 307 24.27 -32.33 10.92
N ARG A 308 23.02 -32.69 10.60
CA ARG A 308 22.45 -34.04 10.66
C ARG A 308 21.45 -34.24 9.52
N PRO A 309 21.11 -35.50 9.16
CA PRO A 309 20.05 -35.76 8.19
C PRO A 309 18.75 -35.02 8.57
N GLY A 310 18.18 -34.29 7.62
CA GLY A 310 16.94 -33.53 7.80
C GLY A 310 17.08 -32.13 8.39
N VAL A 311 18.30 -31.70 8.78
CA VAL A 311 18.55 -30.31 9.21
C VAL A 311 18.34 -29.34 8.05
N VAL A 312 18.92 -29.64 6.87
CA VAL A 312 18.73 -28.83 5.66
C VAL A 312 17.59 -29.42 4.82
N GLN A 313 16.62 -28.59 4.48
CA GLN A 313 15.49 -28.92 3.61
C GLN A 313 15.51 -28.01 2.39
N ARG A 314 15.47 -28.61 1.20
CA ARG A 314 15.39 -27.88 -0.06
C ARG A 314 13.93 -27.64 -0.44
N THR A 315 13.57 -26.42 -0.79
CA THR A 315 12.21 -26.04 -1.19
C THR A 315 12.22 -25.12 -2.42
N ALA A 316 11.06 -24.91 -3.04
CA ALA A 316 10.87 -23.95 -4.14
C ALA A 316 9.51 -23.25 -4.02
N LEU A 317 9.28 -22.65 -2.85
CA LEU A 317 7.99 -22.12 -2.39
C LEU A 317 7.92 -20.59 -2.44
N GLY A 318 9.04 -19.91 -2.65
CA GLY A 318 9.12 -18.45 -2.63
C GLY A 318 9.06 -17.89 -1.21
N HIS A 319 9.16 -16.57 -1.06
CA HIS A 319 9.26 -15.92 0.25
C HIS A 319 8.11 -16.34 1.19
N HIS A 320 6.85 -16.07 0.83
CA HIS A 320 5.71 -16.40 1.69
C HIS A 320 5.58 -17.91 1.96
N GLY A 321 5.70 -18.74 0.92
CA GLY A 321 5.54 -20.19 1.06
C GLY A 321 6.65 -20.82 1.92
N SER A 322 7.89 -20.34 1.82
CA SER A 322 9.00 -20.75 2.67
C SER A 322 8.75 -20.44 4.15
N PHE A 323 8.14 -19.29 4.46
CA PHE A 323 7.73 -18.97 5.84
C PHE A 323 6.64 -19.93 6.34
N LEU A 324 5.59 -20.16 5.54
CA LEU A 324 4.51 -21.07 5.93
C LEU A 324 5.01 -22.49 6.16
N HIS A 325 5.97 -22.94 5.34
CA HIS A 325 6.66 -24.23 5.54
C HIS A 325 7.43 -24.26 6.86
N ALA A 326 8.20 -23.21 7.16
CA ALA A 326 8.90 -23.07 8.44
C ALA A 326 7.94 -23.13 9.63
N LYS A 327 6.82 -22.40 9.54
CA LYS A 327 5.78 -22.38 10.56
C LYS A 327 5.14 -23.77 10.73
N ALA A 328 4.85 -24.45 9.64
CA ALA A 328 4.30 -25.80 9.66
C ALA A 328 5.25 -26.79 10.34
N LEU A 329 6.55 -26.72 10.07
CA LEU A 329 7.56 -27.52 10.78
C LEU A 329 7.56 -27.22 12.29
N ALA A 330 7.52 -25.94 12.66
CA ALA A 330 7.45 -25.52 14.06
C ALA A 330 6.22 -26.09 14.79
N LEU A 331 5.06 -26.08 14.13
CA LEU A 331 3.82 -26.60 14.67
C LEU A 331 3.71 -28.13 14.63
N ALA A 332 4.39 -28.81 13.70
CA ALA A 332 4.33 -30.26 13.54
C ALA A 332 5.24 -31.03 14.52
N ASP A 333 6.29 -30.41 15.03
CA ASP A 333 7.32 -31.00 15.92
C ASP A 333 6.81 -31.23 17.37
N LEU A 334 5.58 -31.75 17.49
CA LEU A 334 4.77 -31.87 18.70
C LEU A 334 4.87 -33.22 19.42
N SER A 335 5.50 -34.22 18.81
CA SER A 335 5.70 -35.53 19.45
C SER A 335 7.10 -35.58 20.07
N ASP A 336 7.18 -35.56 21.41
CA ASP A 336 7.34 -36.84 22.15
C ASP A 336 7.93 -36.73 23.57
N ARG A 337 8.07 -35.55 24.20
CA ARG A 337 8.55 -35.51 25.61
C ARG A 337 7.82 -34.47 26.46
N GLN A 338 7.34 -34.92 27.62
CA GLN A 338 6.61 -34.19 28.66
C GLN A 338 7.27 -32.86 29.13
N HIS A 339 8.52 -32.61 28.73
CA HIS A 339 9.34 -31.44 29.08
C HIS A 339 9.42 -30.36 27.96
N ASP A 340 8.80 -30.58 26.81
CA ASP A 340 8.96 -29.78 25.57
C ASP A 340 7.70 -28.98 25.18
N ARG A 341 6.76 -28.80 26.11
CA ARG A 341 5.40 -28.30 25.80
C ARG A 341 5.34 -26.88 25.23
N ASP A 342 6.37 -26.07 25.46
CA ASP A 342 6.36 -24.68 25.05
C ASP A 342 7.75 -24.11 24.75
N ALA A 343 8.45 -24.63 23.75
CA ALA A 343 9.78 -24.14 23.34
C ALA A 343 9.74 -22.71 22.75
N ILE A 344 10.89 -22.03 22.73
CA ILE A 344 11.05 -20.81 21.92
C ILE A 344 11.17 -21.24 20.46
N VAL A 345 10.37 -20.66 19.57
CA VAL A 345 10.54 -20.73 18.13
C VAL A 345 11.12 -19.42 17.64
N TYR A 346 12.18 -19.49 16.84
CA TYR A 346 12.84 -18.32 16.26
C TYR A 346 12.91 -18.46 14.74
N PHE A 347 12.20 -17.59 14.03
CA PHE A 347 12.26 -17.51 12.57
C PHE A 347 13.32 -16.48 12.19
N LEU A 348 14.20 -16.85 11.27
CA LEU A 348 15.36 -16.06 10.92
C LEU A 348 15.62 -16.10 9.41
N GLU A 349 15.80 -14.94 8.81
CA GLU A 349 16.21 -14.77 7.41
C GLU A 349 17.75 -14.72 7.27
N ASP A 350 18.24 -14.96 6.07
CA ASP A 350 19.67 -15.14 5.78
C ASP A 350 20.49 -13.84 5.69
N ASP A 351 19.87 -12.69 5.95
CA ASP A 351 20.49 -11.37 5.84
C ASP A 351 20.52 -10.61 7.15
N TYR A 352 20.56 -11.34 8.27
CA TYR A 352 20.71 -10.76 9.60
C TYR A 352 22.07 -11.07 10.23
N LEU A 353 22.66 -10.04 10.85
CA LEU A 353 23.79 -10.19 11.77
C LEU A 353 23.29 -10.06 13.21
N HIS A 354 23.91 -10.78 14.12
CA HIS A 354 23.63 -10.78 15.56
C HIS A 354 24.89 -10.47 16.37
N LEU A 355 24.68 -9.85 17.52
CA LEU A 355 25.72 -9.64 18.52
C LEU A 355 25.74 -10.79 19.54
N PRO A 356 26.90 -11.06 20.19
CA PRO A 356 27.00 -12.02 21.28
C PRO A 356 25.95 -11.76 22.37
N GLY A 357 25.37 -12.84 22.90
CA GLY A 357 24.30 -12.75 23.91
C GLY A 357 22.87 -12.70 23.34
N ALA A 358 22.71 -12.69 22.01
CA ALA A 358 21.40 -12.72 21.33
C ALA A 358 20.45 -13.81 21.87
N ARG A 359 20.96 -15.04 22.09
CA ARG A 359 20.17 -16.15 22.65
C ARG A 359 19.57 -15.83 24.03
N ALA A 360 20.34 -15.19 24.90
CA ALA A 360 19.87 -14.82 26.24
C ALA A 360 18.84 -13.68 26.19
N LEU A 361 18.98 -12.76 25.24
CA LEU A 361 18.01 -11.69 25.01
C LEU A 361 16.67 -12.21 24.48
N LEU A 362 16.66 -13.22 23.59
CA LEU A 362 15.40 -13.87 23.19
C LEU A 362 14.64 -14.38 24.41
N ALA A 363 15.34 -15.04 25.34
CA ALA A 363 14.74 -15.54 26.57
C ALA A 363 14.27 -14.41 27.51
N GLU A 364 15.06 -13.35 27.71
CA GLU A 364 14.65 -12.22 28.56
C GLU A 364 13.45 -11.47 27.98
N GLY A 365 13.43 -11.21 26.68
CA GLY A 365 12.35 -10.48 26.03
C GLY A 365 11.03 -11.25 26.09
N LEU A 366 11.05 -12.57 25.98
CA LEU A 366 9.83 -13.38 26.11
C LEU A 366 9.29 -13.41 27.56
N GLN A 367 10.07 -13.04 28.57
CA GLN A 367 9.57 -12.84 29.94
C GLN A 367 8.79 -11.54 30.11
N ILE A 368 8.71 -10.70 29.07
CA ILE A 368 8.00 -9.42 29.11
C ILE A 368 7.08 -9.22 27.91
N ALA A 369 7.01 -10.16 26.96
CA ALA A 369 6.21 -10.05 25.75
C ALA A 369 5.85 -11.42 25.15
N ASP A 370 4.83 -11.43 24.30
CA ASP A 370 4.41 -12.60 23.52
C ASP A 370 5.41 -12.91 22.40
N TYR A 371 5.92 -11.86 21.78
CA TYR A 371 6.89 -11.88 20.69
C TYR A 371 8.14 -11.07 21.03
N VAL A 372 9.27 -11.46 20.45
CA VAL A 372 10.53 -10.74 20.52
C VAL A 372 11.13 -10.59 19.14
N THR A 373 11.65 -9.41 18.82
CA THR A 373 12.66 -9.25 17.78
C THR A 373 13.93 -8.69 18.41
N LEU A 374 15.09 -9.06 17.88
CA LEU A 374 16.36 -8.47 18.28
C LEU A 374 16.76 -7.28 17.40
N TYR A 375 16.00 -7.02 16.34
CA TYR A 375 16.30 -6.01 15.36
C TYR A 375 15.52 -4.72 15.66
N ASP A 376 16.24 -3.70 16.09
CA ASP A 376 15.67 -2.36 16.25
C ASP A 376 15.70 -1.63 14.91
N HIS A 377 14.55 -1.60 14.25
CA HIS A 377 14.47 -1.12 12.89
C HIS A 377 14.70 0.41 12.80
N ALA A 378 15.54 0.87 11.85
CA ALA A 378 15.85 2.29 11.63
C ALA A 378 14.61 3.15 11.28
N ASP A 379 13.63 2.59 10.57
CA ASP A 379 12.31 3.20 10.29
C ASP A 379 11.60 3.78 11.52
N LYS A 380 11.88 3.28 12.74
CA LYS A 380 11.31 3.77 13.99
C LYS A 380 11.81 5.16 14.39
N TYR A 381 12.83 5.66 13.70
CA TYR A 381 13.51 6.92 13.97
C TYR A 381 13.57 7.83 12.73
N ALA A 382 12.95 7.41 11.63
CA ALA A 382 12.95 8.15 10.37
C ALA A 382 11.71 9.06 10.25
N ASP A 383 11.77 10.03 9.33
CA ASP A 383 10.64 10.91 9.02
C ASP A 383 9.41 10.08 8.62
N PRO A 384 8.23 10.28 9.26
CA PRO A 384 6.99 9.61 8.89
C PRO A 384 6.66 9.70 7.39
N ALA A 385 7.06 10.78 6.71
CA ALA A 385 6.86 10.95 5.27
C ALA A 385 7.74 10.01 4.42
N ALA A 386 8.87 9.54 4.96
CA ALA A 386 9.81 8.66 4.28
C ALA A 386 9.53 7.16 4.52
N THR A 387 8.76 6.81 5.55
CA THR A 387 8.53 5.41 5.95
C THR A 387 7.19 4.84 5.50
N GLY A 388 6.26 5.68 5.04
CA GLY A 388 4.88 5.27 4.74
C GLY A 388 4.07 4.85 5.99
N LEU A 389 4.66 4.98 7.19
CA LEU A 389 4.07 4.63 8.49
C LEU A 389 3.38 5.83 9.12
N HIS A 390 2.47 6.46 8.37
CA HIS A 390 1.78 7.67 8.78
C HIS A 390 0.98 7.45 10.07
N GLY A 391 1.35 8.15 11.15
CA GLY A 391 0.59 8.17 12.40
C GLY A 391 1.09 7.22 13.50
N VAL A 392 2.21 6.51 13.30
CA VAL A 392 2.88 5.74 14.37
C VAL A 392 4.16 6.41 14.86
N ILE A 393 4.90 7.03 13.94
CA ILE A 393 6.06 7.84 14.30
C ILE A 393 5.58 9.28 14.53
N ALA A 394 5.81 9.82 15.72
CA ALA A 394 5.48 11.18 16.11
C ALA A 394 6.71 11.87 16.72
N ALA A 395 6.94 13.14 16.37
CA ALA A 395 8.07 13.92 16.91
C ALA A 395 9.46 13.26 16.77
N GLY A 396 9.68 12.48 15.70
CA GLY A 396 10.97 11.83 15.40
C GLY A 396 11.14 10.41 15.98
N GLY A 397 10.11 9.81 16.58
CA GLY A 397 10.18 8.43 17.06
C GLY A 397 8.81 7.76 17.31
N GLU A 398 8.81 6.45 17.53
CA GLU A 398 7.63 5.71 17.99
C GLU A 398 7.36 6.01 19.48
N GLU A 399 6.14 6.43 19.82
CA GLU A 399 5.74 6.56 21.23
C GLU A 399 5.57 5.17 21.86
N THR A 400 6.39 4.85 22.86
CA THR A 400 6.41 3.51 23.45
C THR A 400 6.83 3.53 24.93
N CYS A 401 6.55 2.41 25.61
CA CYS A 401 7.09 2.13 26.94
C CYS A 401 8.49 1.52 26.82
N VAL A 402 9.44 2.05 27.59
CA VAL A 402 10.76 1.45 27.76
C VAL A 402 10.85 0.81 29.14
N LEU A 403 11.13 -0.49 29.15
CA LEU A 403 11.32 -1.30 30.35
C LEU A 403 12.82 -1.59 30.53
N ARG A 404 13.33 -1.40 31.74
CA ARG A 404 14.70 -1.82 32.07
C ARG A 404 14.69 -3.24 32.61
N ARG A 405 15.51 -4.12 32.03
CA ARG A 405 15.75 -5.50 32.46
C ARG A 405 17.26 -5.75 32.64
N PRO A 406 17.67 -6.89 33.25
CA PRO A 406 19.09 -7.17 33.49
C PRO A 406 19.98 -7.16 32.24
N LEU A 407 19.53 -7.69 31.11
CA LEU A 407 20.36 -7.80 29.90
C LEU A 407 20.21 -6.59 28.96
N SER A 408 19.04 -5.94 28.92
CA SER A 408 18.83 -4.75 28.08
C SER A 408 17.73 -3.81 28.57
N HIS A 409 17.63 -2.67 27.91
CA HIS A 409 16.39 -1.89 27.88
C HIS A 409 15.52 -2.43 26.74
N TRP A 410 14.22 -2.50 26.96
CA TRP A 410 13.27 -3.08 26.04
C TRP A 410 12.19 -2.07 25.71
N LYS A 411 11.86 -1.92 24.43
CA LYS A 411 10.66 -1.19 24.01
C LYS A 411 9.62 -2.13 23.46
N PHE A 412 8.35 -1.74 23.54
CA PHE A 412 7.31 -2.36 22.72
C PHE A 412 7.23 -1.69 21.36
N THR A 413 7.04 -2.48 20.31
CA THR A 413 7.00 -1.97 18.94
C THR A 413 6.17 -2.92 18.07
N ALA A 414 5.88 -2.53 16.84
CA ALA A 414 5.48 -3.45 15.79
C ALA A 414 6.68 -3.77 14.88
N SER A 415 6.93 -5.03 14.53
CA SER A 415 8.03 -5.39 13.62
C SER A 415 7.66 -5.01 12.19
N THR A 416 8.68 -4.73 11.38
CA THR A 416 8.56 -4.63 9.92
C THR A 416 9.30 -5.74 9.21
N THR A 417 9.61 -6.84 9.92
CA THR A 417 10.42 -7.93 9.39
C THR A 417 10.02 -9.30 9.92
N MET A 418 10.40 -10.33 9.15
CA MET A 418 10.11 -11.74 9.42
C MET A 418 11.20 -12.44 10.25
N THR A 419 11.98 -11.67 11.00
CA THR A 419 12.97 -12.16 11.96
C THR A 419 12.53 -11.85 13.40
N TRP A 420 11.92 -12.85 14.04
CA TRP A 420 11.31 -12.73 15.37
C TRP A 420 11.17 -14.11 16.04
N ALA A 421 11.01 -14.10 17.36
CA ALA A 421 10.80 -15.26 18.20
C ALA A 421 9.48 -15.16 18.98
N CYS A 422 8.89 -16.31 19.30
CA CYS A 422 7.81 -16.41 20.28
C CYS A 422 7.84 -17.78 20.96
N ARG A 423 6.88 -18.01 21.86
CA ARG A 423 6.60 -19.34 22.40
C ARG A 423 5.80 -20.16 21.38
N LEU A 424 6.02 -21.47 21.34
CA LEU A 424 5.27 -22.37 20.46
C LEU A 424 3.76 -22.33 20.73
N SER A 425 3.36 -22.19 21.99
CA SER A 425 1.96 -21.96 22.40
C SER A 425 1.36 -20.72 21.76
N THR A 426 2.06 -19.59 21.88
CA THR A 426 1.69 -18.31 21.25
C THR A 426 1.58 -18.46 19.74
N LEU A 427 2.56 -19.11 19.07
CA LEU A 427 2.50 -19.36 17.63
C LEU A 427 1.23 -20.14 17.24
N ARG A 428 0.84 -21.13 18.04
CA ARG A 428 -0.34 -21.95 17.80
C ARG A 428 -1.64 -21.15 17.92
N GLU A 429 -1.77 -20.38 19.00
CA GLU A 429 -2.94 -19.53 19.25
C GLU A 429 -3.12 -18.50 18.12
N ASP A 430 -2.01 -17.90 17.68
CA ASP A 430 -2.04 -16.82 16.71
C ASP A 430 -1.92 -17.32 15.26
N SER A 431 -1.87 -18.65 15.02
CA SER A 431 -1.59 -19.24 13.69
C SER A 431 -2.55 -18.72 12.61
N ALA A 432 -3.83 -18.59 12.94
CA ALA A 432 -4.85 -18.10 12.01
C ALA A 432 -4.61 -16.64 11.58
N VAL A 433 -3.97 -15.83 12.41
CA VAL A 433 -3.53 -14.48 12.03
C VAL A 433 -2.40 -14.61 11.02
N TRP A 434 -1.37 -15.42 11.31
CA TRP A 434 -0.23 -15.65 10.40
C TRP A 434 -0.62 -16.27 9.06
N ASP A 435 -1.66 -17.12 9.01
CA ASP A 435 -2.15 -17.76 7.77
C ASP A 435 -2.88 -16.80 6.83
N ARG A 436 -3.40 -15.68 7.35
CA ARG A 436 -4.20 -14.72 6.56
C ARG A 436 -3.36 -13.70 5.80
N PHE A 437 -2.12 -13.46 6.23
CA PHE A 437 -1.26 -12.46 5.60
C PHE A 437 -0.33 -13.12 4.58
N ARG A 438 -0.42 -12.69 3.31
CA ARG A 438 0.56 -13.05 2.28
C ARG A 438 1.83 -12.23 2.45
N ILE A 439 2.92 -12.85 2.87
CA ILE A 439 4.18 -12.17 3.15
C ILE A 439 4.94 -11.95 1.83
N GLU A 440 4.50 -10.97 1.05
CA GLU A 440 5.08 -10.62 -0.25
C GLU A 440 5.69 -9.20 -0.27
N ARG A 441 5.32 -8.34 0.68
CA ARG A 441 5.80 -6.96 0.80
C ARG A 441 6.00 -6.57 2.26
N ARG A 442 7.00 -5.71 2.50
CA ARG A 442 7.37 -5.22 3.84
C ARG A 442 6.24 -4.47 4.57
N SER A 443 5.32 -3.84 3.83
CA SER A 443 4.13 -3.22 4.41
C SER A 443 3.29 -4.23 5.20
N ILE A 444 3.27 -5.50 4.78
CA ILE A 444 2.40 -6.54 5.34
C ILE A 444 2.90 -7.00 6.72
N ASP A 445 4.22 -7.07 6.92
CA ASP A 445 4.84 -7.43 8.20
C ASP A 445 4.39 -6.49 9.32
N TYR A 446 4.32 -5.19 8.99
CA TYR A 446 3.81 -4.16 9.88
C TYR A 446 2.35 -4.42 10.27
N CYS A 447 1.50 -4.64 9.27
CA CYS A 447 0.06 -4.83 9.44
C CYS A 447 -0.25 -6.07 10.28
N LEU A 448 0.54 -7.12 10.11
CA LEU A 448 0.46 -8.32 10.91
C LEU A 448 0.69 -8.02 12.38
N HIS A 449 1.78 -7.33 12.73
CA HIS A 449 2.09 -7.03 14.13
C HIS A 449 1.09 -6.07 14.78
N TYR A 450 0.49 -5.14 14.04
CA TYR A 450 -0.63 -4.34 14.59
C TYR A 450 -1.90 -5.15 14.78
N THR A 451 -2.15 -6.14 13.93
CA THR A 451 -3.29 -7.04 14.11
C THR A 451 -3.12 -7.88 15.38
N LEU A 452 -1.92 -8.43 15.60
CA LEU A 452 -1.57 -9.08 16.86
C LEU A 452 -1.66 -8.13 18.05
N GLY A 453 -1.15 -6.90 17.88
CA GLY A 453 -1.25 -5.81 18.84
C GLY A 453 -2.71 -5.58 19.23
N ALA A 454 -3.61 -5.37 18.28
CA ALA A 454 -5.04 -5.18 18.53
C ALA A 454 -5.71 -6.35 19.27
N ALA A 455 -5.18 -7.57 19.14
CA ALA A 455 -5.59 -8.75 19.91
C ALA A 455 -4.96 -8.83 21.33
N GLY A 456 -4.17 -7.83 21.74
CA GLY A 456 -3.54 -7.72 23.05
C GLY A 456 -2.14 -8.31 23.15
N ARG A 457 -1.52 -8.68 22.02
CA ARG A 457 -0.14 -9.22 22.00
C ARG A 457 0.89 -8.10 22.05
N PHE A 458 2.00 -8.37 22.74
CA PHE A 458 3.16 -7.48 22.77
C PHE A 458 4.32 -8.06 21.97
N LEU A 459 4.98 -7.20 21.19
CA LEU A 459 6.30 -7.47 20.62
C LEU A 459 7.33 -6.57 21.31
N ALA A 460 8.36 -7.18 21.91
CA ALA A 460 9.46 -6.46 22.53
C ALA A 460 10.72 -6.45 21.65
N CYS A 461 11.44 -5.34 21.68
CA CYS A 461 12.73 -5.14 21.01
C CYS A 461 13.76 -4.55 21.97
N PRO A 462 15.02 -5.04 22.01
CA PRO A 462 16.06 -4.46 22.83
C PRO A 462 16.52 -3.11 22.27
N LEU A 463 17.01 -2.24 23.16
CA LEU A 463 17.57 -0.92 22.85
C LEU A 463 18.99 -0.79 23.45
N PRO A 464 20.03 -0.58 22.62
CA PRO A 464 20.00 -0.65 21.16
C PRO A 464 19.71 -2.07 20.66
N GLY A 465 19.32 -2.21 19.40
CA GLY A 465 19.12 -3.50 18.75
C GLY A 465 20.34 -4.42 18.87
N HIS A 466 20.08 -5.72 18.99
CA HIS A 466 21.09 -6.78 19.12
C HIS A 466 21.21 -7.65 17.85
N ALA A 467 20.46 -7.29 16.83
CA ALA A 467 20.56 -7.78 15.47
C ALA A 467 20.38 -6.62 14.47
N THR A 468 20.80 -6.83 13.23
CA THR A 468 20.57 -5.89 12.14
C THR A 468 20.28 -6.61 10.84
N HIS A 469 19.46 -5.99 10.00
CA HIS A 469 19.39 -6.34 8.58
C HIS A 469 20.72 -5.97 7.90
N GLY A 470 21.09 -6.75 6.89
CA GLY A 470 22.31 -6.60 6.11
C GLY A 470 22.26 -5.44 5.11
N GLU A 471 21.24 -4.59 5.09
CA GLU A 471 21.17 -3.44 4.18
C GLU A 471 21.63 -2.16 4.91
N PRO A 472 22.56 -1.36 4.34
CA PRO A 472 23.13 -0.20 5.03
C PRO A 472 22.08 0.80 5.53
N ASN A 473 21.09 1.12 4.69
CA ASN A 473 20.03 2.09 5.01
C ASN A 473 19.05 1.60 6.07
N TRP A 474 19.07 0.31 6.37
CA TRP A 474 18.21 -0.33 7.35
C TRP A 474 19.01 -0.89 8.52
N ALA A 475 20.28 -0.53 8.67
CA ALA A 475 21.06 -1.01 9.79
C ALA A 475 20.46 -0.55 11.13
N SER A 476 20.41 -1.43 12.13
CA SER A 476 19.93 -1.06 13.47
C SER A 476 20.78 0.09 14.01
N PRO A 477 20.20 1.16 14.58
CA PRO A 477 20.97 2.30 15.02
C PRO A 477 21.84 1.98 16.25
N GLY A 478 22.86 2.82 16.47
CA GLY A 478 23.67 2.81 17.70
C GLY A 478 24.79 1.75 17.76
N ARG A 479 25.11 1.08 16.65
CA ARG A 479 26.19 0.07 16.56
C ARG A 479 26.95 0.17 15.23
N ASP A 480 28.22 -0.23 15.23
CA ASP A 480 29.06 -0.32 14.02
C ASP A 480 28.92 -1.71 13.35
N TRP A 481 27.79 -1.90 12.67
CA TRP A 481 27.52 -3.13 11.93
C TRP A 481 28.47 -3.39 10.75
N PRO A 482 28.91 -2.37 9.97
CA PRO A 482 29.92 -2.57 8.95
C PRO A 482 31.24 -3.16 9.49
N ALA A 483 31.67 -2.77 10.69
CA ALA A 483 32.84 -3.39 11.33
C ALA A 483 32.60 -4.87 11.68
N LEU A 484 31.44 -5.22 12.24
CA LEU A 484 31.09 -6.62 12.52
C LEU A 484 31.04 -7.45 11.24
N ALA A 485 30.45 -6.90 10.17
CA ALA A 485 30.37 -7.57 8.89
C ALA A 485 31.76 -7.87 8.31
N ARG A 486 32.66 -6.87 8.26
CA ARG A 486 34.05 -7.06 7.82
C ARG A 486 34.78 -8.13 8.63
N GLN A 487 34.61 -8.13 9.96
CA GLN A 487 35.21 -9.16 10.82
C GLN A 487 34.69 -10.56 10.49
N THR A 488 33.39 -10.67 10.22
CA THR A 488 32.74 -11.94 9.88
C THR A 488 33.19 -12.45 8.52
N GLU A 489 33.27 -11.58 7.52
CA GLU A 489 33.78 -11.91 6.19
C GLU A 489 35.24 -12.36 6.22
N GLN A 490 36.09 -11.67 6.99
CA GLN A 490 37.49 -12.08 7.17
C GLN A 490 37.63 -13.45 7.82
N ARG A 491 36.71 -13.83 8.73
CA ARG A 491 36.71 -15.19 9.30
C ARG A 491 36.22 -16.22 8.29
N LEU A 492 35.22 -15.90 7.49
CA LEU A 492 34.69 -16.80 6.47
C LEU A 492 35.71 -17.12 5.36
N GLN A 493 36.67 -16.22 5.11
CA GLN A 493 37.75 -16.40 4.15
C GLN A 493 38.95 -17.22 4.70
N ARG A 494 39.03 -17.43 6.01
CA ARG A 494 40.07 -18.21 6.67
C ARG A 494 39.59 -19.62 6.94
#